data_AF-A0A3M0WSK8-F1
#
_entry.id   AF-A0A3M0WSK8-F1
#
_cell.length_a   1.000
_cell.length_b   1.000
_cell.length_c   1.000
_cell.angle_alpha   90.00
_cell.angle_beta   90.00
_cell.angle_gamma   90.00
#
_symmetry.space_group_name_H-M   'P 1'
#
loop_
_entity.id
_entity.type
_entity.pdbx_description
1 polymer ?
#
loop_
_entity_poly.entity_id
_entity_poly.type
_entity_poly.pdbx_seq_one_letter_code
_entity_poly.pdbx_strand_id
1 'polypeptide(L)'
;MVIKRLCLSIVAIILLPGFVFAKTANDPLLGRQWYLGKIEAYDAWDDQTGDKTVVVAVLDTGVDLDHPDLEDNIWINNDEIPDNGRDDDNNGYIDDVYGWDFVKNDNDPEPDINRSANSDAVSHGTLIAGIIGAEGNNSRGVSGINWNVSIMPLRILNSLGAGDSVDVAKAIYYAVANGADVINMSFSGDENDINLQNAVQYAYDNGVVVVSALGNDGENVNKQPVYPACYNYNDEDWVIGVAAVDKNDTRSLFSNYGSDCVDLSAPGEDIYGLSYYDPAKGYDKKYSGQWDGTSMSAPMVAGAAAILLAEYPDLSPDSIRNILKLSVDPISSSTQDVGQMGAGRLNIAKALSIAGNFSEQTEDNDNSSQDSAGSEAEIVVEGVEVGDFVKAPSFSTVYYIGEQGRYAVIDEQTFFTWKDDFSVIKEVSDEDLSAWSLAGVLLPKPGVVLVKIQSDAAVYALEENPDNEFSPLLRQIPNEEIAKALYGENWADYVID
;
A
#
# COMPACT_ATOMS: atom_id res chain seq x y z
N MET A 1 27.71 22.04 -73.81
CA MET A 1 27.11 22.88 -72.76
C MET A 1 25.74 22.31 -72.40
N VAL A 2 25.65 21.37 -71.44
CA VAL A 2 24.48 21.15 -70.58
C VAL A 2 25.01 20.43 -69.33
N ILE A 3 25.09 21.15 -68.20
CA ILE A 3 25.33 20.59 -66.87
C ILE A 3 23.95 20.25 -66.30
N LYS A 4 23.66 18.95 -66.08
CA LYS A 4 22.47 18.53 -65.32
C LYS A 4 22.75 18.75 -63.84
N ARG A 5 22.03 19.69 -63.23
CA ARG A 5 22.01 19.88 -61.77
C ARG A 5 21.13 18.78 -61.15
N LEU A 6 21.71 18.00 -60.25
CA LEU A 6 21.01 17.06 -59.39
C LEU A 6 20.47 17.87 -58.18
N CYS A 7 19.16 17.99 -58.05
CA CYS A 7 18.53 18.53 -56.85
C CYS A 7 18.44 17.41 -55.81
N LEU A 8 19.23 17.53 -54.74
CA LEU A 8 19.13 16.68 -53.56
C LEU A 8 18.02 17.27 -52.68
N SER A 9 16.86 16.62 -52.64
CA SER A 9 15.79 16.97 -51.71
C SER A 9 16.11 16.36 -50.35
N ILE A 10 16.50 17.21 -49.39
CA ILE A 10 16.64 16.83 -47.99
C ILE A 10 15.22 16.75 -47.40
N VAL A 11 14.75 15.53 -47.13
CA VAL A 11 13.53 15.31 -46.34
C VAL A 11 13.93 15.45 -44.88
N ALA A 12 13.57 16.57 -44.27
CA ALA A 12 13.64 16.73 -42.82
C ALA A 12 12.49 15.90 -42.20
N ILE A 13 12.82 14.78 -41.57
CA ILE A 13 11.89 14.04 -40.72
C ILE A 13 11.80 14.83 -39.42
N ILE A 14 10.70 15.57 -39.26
CA ILE A 14 10.35 16.19 -37.98
C ILE A 14 9.76 15.05 -37.13
N LEU A 15 10.57 14.51 -36.22
CA LEU A 15 10.10 13.71 -35.10
C LEU A 15 9.32 14.66 -34.18
N LEU A 16 8.00 14.71 -34.36
CA LEU A 16 7.11 15.27 -33.35
C LEU A 16 7.17 14.32 -32.14
N PRO A 17 7.38 14.82 -30.91
CA PRO A 17 7.17 13.98 -29.73
C PRO A 17 5.75 13.44 -29.81
N GLY A 18 5.61 12.12 -29.79
CA GLY A 18 4.31 11.50 -29.64
C GLY A 18 3.73 11.97 -28.32
N PHE A 19 2.53 12.56 -28.35
CA PHE A 19 1.77 12.73 -27.13
C PHE A 19 1.43 11.32 -26.64
N VAL A 20 2.13 10.85 -25.62
CA VAL A 20 1.66 9.71 -24.81
C VAL A 20 0.51 10.29 -24.01
N PHE A 21 -0.72 9.88 -24.33
CA PHE A 21 -1.85 10.16 -23.47
C PHE A 21 -1.81 9.14 -22.33
N ALA A 22 -1.85 9.62 -21.09
CA ALA A 22 -2.05 8.76 -19.93
C ALA A 22 -3.27 7.86 -20.17
N LYS A 23 -3.16 6.58 -19.81
CA LYS A 23 -4.18 5.56 -19.92
C LYS A 23 -5.26 5.84 -18.89
N THR A 24 -6.15 6.78 -19.22
CA THR A 24 -7.32 7.07 -18.39
C THR A 24 -8.49 6.21 -18.79
N ALA A 25 -9.14 5.62 -17.79
CA ALA A 25 -10.35 4.85 -17.96
C ALA A 25 -11.45 5.72 -18.63
N ASN A 26 -12.26 5.13 -19.49
CA ASN A 26 -13.27 5.85 -20.28
C ASN A 26 -14.64 5.99 -19.57
N ASP A 27 -14.66 5.69 -18.27
CA ASP A 27 -15.84 5.55 -17.43
C ASP A 27 -16.48 6.92 -17.11
N PRO A 28 -17.79 7.11 -17.37
CA PRO A 28 -18.45 8.42 -17.35
C PRO A 28 -18.51 9.07 -15.97
N LEU A 29 -18.37 8.33 -14.86
CA LEU A 29 -18.39 8.86 -13.50
C LEU A 29 -17.00 8.98 -12.86
N LEU A 30 -15.92 8.70 -13.59
CA LEU A 30 -14.54 8.80 -13.09
C LEU A 30 -14.24 10.16 -12.45
N GLY A 31 -14.78 11.24 -13.02
CA GLY A 31 -14.63 12.61 -12.48
C GLY A 31 -15.27 12.85 -11.10
N ARG A 32 -16.02 11.88 -10.55
CA ARG A 32 -16.55 11.92 -9.17
C ARG A 32 -15.63 11.22 -8.16
N GLN A 33 -14.69 10.41 -8.62
CA GLN A 33 -13.75 9.66 -7.79
C GLN A 33 -12.46 10.47 -7.60
N TRP A 34 -12.58 11.59 -6.88
CA TRP A 34 -11.45 12.51 -6.67
C TRP A 34 -10.22 11.81 -6.06
N TYR A 35 -10.45 10.78 -5.26
CA TYR A 35 -9.42 10.02 -4.57
C TYR A 35 -8.48 9.28 -5.53
N LEU A 36 -8.94 8.86 -6.72
CA LEU A 36 -8.10 8.15 -7.69
C LEU A 36 -6.94 9.01 -8.18
N GLY A 37 -7.19 10.29 -8.45
CA GLY A 37 -6.13 11.24 -8.77
C GLY A 37 -5.24 11.52 -7.55
N LYS A 38 -5.82 11.54 -6.34
CA LYS A 38 -5.06 11.82 -5.11
C LYS A 38 -4.07 10.70 -4.76
N ILE A 39 -4.40 9.45 -5.05
CA ILE A 39 -3.50 8.30 -4.81
C ILE A 39 -2.63 7.96 -6.03
N GLU A 40 -2.58 8.85 -7.02
CA GLU A 40 -1.85 8.67 -8.29
C GLU A 40 -2.21 7.37 -9.03
N ALA A 41 -3.50 6.97 -9.00
CA ALA A 41 -3.97 5.79 -9.72
C ALA A 41 -3.91 5.98 -11.25
N TYR A 42 -4.14 7.21 -11.74
CA TYR A 42 -4.09 7.48 -13.18
C TYR A 42 -2.70 7.27 -13.77
N ASP A 43 -1.66 7.68 -13.05
CA ASP A 43 -0.28 7.47 -13.45
C ASP A 43 0.12 6.00 -13.28
N ALA A 44 -0.37 5.31 -12.23
CA ALA A 44 -0.14 3.88 -12.03
C ALA A 44 -0.71 3.03 -13.18
N TRP A 45 -1.85 3.42 -13.76
CA TRP A 45 -2.50 2.69 -14.86
C TRP A 45 -1.74 2.70 -16.18
N ASP A 46 -0.77 3.60 -16.35
CA ASP A 46 0.16 3.56 -17.48
C ASP A 46 1.07 2.33 -17.42
N ASP A 47 1.40 1.86 -16.21
CA ASP A 47 2.24 0.70 -15.96
C ASP A 47 1.39 -0.57 -15.77
N GLN A 48 0.45 -0.55 -14.83
CA GLN A 48 -0.34 -1.74 -14.45
C GLN A 48 -1.80 -1.37 -14.13
N THR A 49 -2.75 -2.17 -14.63
CA THR A 49 -4.20 -1.98 -14.42
C THR A 49 -4.88 -3.14 -13.68
N GLY A 50 -4.09 -4.06 -13.13
CA GLY A 50 -4.55 -5.25 -12.41
C GLY A 50 -4.64 -6.48 -13.29
N ASP A 51 -4.64 -7.65 -12.66
CA ASP A 51 -4.74 -8.97 -13.28
C ASP A 51 -5.82 -9.82 -12.57
N LYS A 52 -6.55 -10.61 -13.36
CA LYS A 52 -7.53 -11.60 -12.89
C LYS A 52 -6.93 -12.74 -12.07
N THR A 53 -5.63 -12.97 -12.19
CA THR A 53 -4.96 -13.98 -11.37
C THR A 53 -4.83 -13.54 -9.92
N VAL A 54 -4.94 -12.23 -9.62
CA VAL A 54 -4.88 -11.72 -8.25
C VAL A 54 -6.26 -11.76 -7.62
N VAL A 55 -6.37 -12.45 -6.49
CA VAL A 55 -7.61 -12.64 -5.75
C VAL A 55 -7.63 -11.77 -4.50
N VAL A 56 -8.64 -10.91 -4.39
CA VAL A 56 -8.86 -10.05 -3.23
C VAL A 56 -10.13 -10.47 -2.50
N ALA A 57 -9.98 -11.06 -1.32
CA ALA A 57 -11.10 -11.39 -0.46
C ALA A 57 -11.65 -10.15 0.25
N VAL A 58 -12.95 -9.91 0.10
CA VAL A 58 -13.67 -8.80 0.71
C VAL A 58 -14.55 -9.35 1.82
N LEU A 59 -14.10 -9.18 3.07
CA LEU A 59 -14.80 -9.63 4.26
C LEU A 59 -15.71 -8.50 4.76
N ASP A 60 -16.98 -8.53 4.39
CA ASP A 60 -17.90 -7.40 4.61
C ASP A 60 -19.39 -7.84 4.74
N THR A 61 -20.34 -6.95 4.46
CA THR A 61 -21.80 -7.17 4.51
C THR A 61 -22.35 -7.98 3.34
N GLY A 62 -21.48 -8.43 2.44
CA GLY A 62 -21.81 -9.07 1.17
C GLY A 62 -21.58 -8.15 -0.02
N VAL A 63 -21.53 -8.74 -1.21
CA VAL A 63 -21.26 -8.03 -2.48
C VAL A 63 -22.40 -8.30 -3.45
N ASP A 64 -22.88 -7.27 -4.14
CA ASP A 64 -23.82 -7.37 -5.24
C ASP A 64 -23.16 -8.10 -6.43
N LEU A 65 -23.45 -9.40 -6.59
CA LEU A 65 -22.81 -10.24 -7.61
C LEU A 65 -23.26 -9.85 -9.02
N ASP A 66 -24.46 -9.29 -9.14
CA ASP A 66 -25.10 -8.88 -10.39
C ASP A 66 -24.84 -7.40 -10.74
N HIS A 67 -23.96 -6.71 -10.00
CA HIS A 67 -23.70 -5.30 -10.28
C HIS A 67 -22.99 -5.15 -11.63
N PRO A 68 -23.53 -4.38 -12.60
CA PRO A 68 -23.06 -4.36 -14.01
C PRO A 68 -21.69 -3.70 -14.25
N ASP A 69 -21.02 -3.32 -13.18
CA ASP A 69 -19.70 -2.66 -13.14
C ASP A 69 -18.72 -3.47 -12.26
N LEU A 70 -19.12 -4.67 -11.83
CA LEU A 70 -18.38 -5.53 -10.91
C LEU A 70 -18.53 -7.01 -11.24
N GLU A 71 -19.66 -7.45 -11.83
CA GLU A 71 -20.00 -8.85 -12.14
C GLU A 71 -18.84 -9.60 -12.81
N ASP A 72 -18.17 -8.97 -13.79
CA ASP A 72 -17.06 -9.59 -14.51
C ASP A 72 -15.80 -9.74 -13.64
N ASN A 73 -15.65 -8.95 -12.57
CA ASN A 73 -14.59 -8.97 -11.56
C ASN A 73 -14.90 -9.84 -10.32
N ILE A 74 -16.03 -10.53 -10.27
CA ILE A 74 -16.31 -11.52 -9.22
C ILE A 74 -15.46 -12.78 -9.43
N TRP A 75 -14.88 -13.27 -8.34
CA TRP A 75 -14.15 -14.53 -8.25
C TRP A 75 -15.11 -15.71 -8.43
N ILE A 76 -14.61 -16.75 -9.08
CA ILE A 76 -15.38 -17.97 -9.34
C ILE A 76 -14.56 -19.14 -8.83
N ASN A 77 -15.13 -19.92 -7.91
CA ASN A 77 -14.61 -21.24 -7.56
C ASN A 77 -14.80 -22.17 -8.77
N ASN A 78 -13.73 -22.41 -9.53
CA ASN A 78 -13.77 -23.28 -10.71
C ASN A 78 -13.79 -24.77 -10.36
N ASP A 79 -13.59 -25.11 -9.09
CA ASP A 79 -13.64 -26.49 -8.59
C ASP A 79 -15.06 -26.90 -8.14
N GLU A 80 -16.02 -25.95 -8.12
CA GLU A 80 -17.44 -26.18 -7.85
C GLU A 80 -18.29 -26.31 -9.12
N ILE A 81 -19.30 -27.20 -9.10
CA ILE A 81 -20.32 -27.27 -10.15
C ILE A 81 -21.59 -26.58 -9.65
N PRO A 82 -22.00 -25.45 -10.24
CA PRO A 82 -23.12 -24.67 -9.75
C PRO A 82 -24.43 -25.45 -9.58
N ASP A 83 -25.12 -25.19 -8.47
CA ASP A 83 -26.47 -25.66 -8.13
C ASP A 83 -26.63 -27.19 -8.10
N ASN A 84 -25.56 -27.95 -7.79
CA ASN A 84 -25.63 -29.41 -7.76
C ASN A 84 -25.93 -29.98 -6.36
N GLY A 85 -25.87 -29.14 -5.32
CA GLY A 85 -26.15 -29.48 -3.93
C GLY A 85 -25.03 -30.28 -3.26
N ARG A 86 -23.79 -30.14 -3.72
CA ARG A 86 -22.61 -30.85 -3.23
C ARG A 86 -21.46 -29.87 -3.02
N ASP A 87 -20.53 -30.33 -2.21
CA ASP A 87 -19.22 -29.75 -1.99
C ASP A 87 -18.29 -30.58 -2.89
N ASP A 88 -18.01 -30.08 -4.09
CA ASP A 88 -17.31 -30.81 -5.15
C ASP A 88 -15.79 -30.80 -4.92
N ASP A 89 -15.27 -29.72 -4.35
CA ASP A 89 -13.86 -29.56 -4.00
C ASP A 89 -13.49 -30.14 -2.60
N ASN A 90 -14.50 -30.48 -1.80
CA ASN A 90 -14.40 -31.00 -0.42
C ASN A 90 -13.78 -29.99 0.56
N ASN A 91 -13.99 -28.69 0.33
CA ASN A 91 -13.53 -27.61 1.20
C ASN A 91 -14.43 -27.40 2.44
N GLY A 92 -15.60 -28.07 2.49
CA GLY A 92 -16.58 -27.98 3.57
C GLY A 92 -17.75 -27.03 3.32
N TYR A 93 -17.81 -26.42 2.14
CA TYR A 93 -18.77 -25.42 1.71
C TYR A 93 -19.49 -25.94 0.46
N ILE A 94 -20.82 -25.98 0.48
CA ILE A 94 -21.61 -26.58 -0.61
C ILE A 94 -21.93 -25.51 -1.64
N ASP A 95 -21.59 -25.73 -2.91
CA ASP A 95 -21.91 -24.85 -4.03
C ASP A 95 -21.40 -23.40 -3.82
N ASP A 96 -20.24 -23.18 -3.20
CA ASP A 96 -19.62 -21.87 -2.90
C ASP A 96 -18.97 -21.19 -4.13
N VAL A 97 -19.71 -21.18 -5.23
CA VAL A 97 -19.26 -20.77 -6.58
C VAL A 97 -18.69 -19.35 -6.62
N TYR A 98 -19.27 -18.42 -5.85
CA TYR A 98 -18.88 -17.00 -5.87
C TYR A 98 -18.35 -16.51 -4.51
N GLY A 99 -18.09 -17.42 -3.58
CA GLY A 99 -17.78 -17.12 -2.18
C GLY A 99 -18.84 -17.66 -1.23
N TRP A 100 -18.85 -17.15 0.00
CA TRP A 100 -19.64 -17.73 1.10
C TRP A 100 -20.24 -16.68 2.05
N ASP A 101 -21.43 -16.97 2.57
CA ASP A 101 -22.04 -16.23 3.68
C ASP A 101 -21.83 -16.97 5.00
N PHE A 102 -20.92 -16.45 5.82
CA PHE A 102 -20.64 -16.98 7.15
C PHE A 102 -21.72 -16.63 8.17
N VAL A 103 -22.52 -15.59 7.92
CA VAL A 103 -23.61 -15.15 8.81
C VAL A 103 -24.79 -16.12 8.75
N LYS A 104 -25.18 -16.56 7.55
CA LYS A 104 -26.26 -17.55 7.35
C LYS A 104 -25.75 -18.98 7.18
N ASN A 105 -24.45 -19.14 6.93
CA ASN A 105 -23.80 -20.40 6.61
C ASN A 105 -24.42 -21.05 5.35
N ASP A 106 -24.45 -20.29 4.27
CA ASP A 106 -24.90 -20.71 2.94
C ASP A 106 -24.03 -20.07 1.83
N ASN A 107 -24.28 -20.48 0.59
CA ASN A 107 -23.49 -20.12 -0.59
C ASN A 107 -23.94 -18.80 -1.27
N ASP A 108 -24.66 -17.94 -0.54
CA ASP A 108 -25.16 -16.67 -1.04
C ASP A 108 -24.44 -15.51 -0.36
N PRO A 109 -23.26 -15.08 -0.84
CA PRO A 109 -22.51 -13.98 -0.26
C PRO A 109 -23.12 -12.59 -0.58
N GLU A 110 -24.34 -12.50 -1.11
CA GLU A 110 -25.01 -11.23 -1.33
C GLU A 110 -25.45 -10.53 -0.02
N PRO A 111 -25.60 -9.20 -0.05
CA PRO A 111 -26.19 -8.47 1.06
C PRO A 111 -27.61 -8.95 1.43
N ASP A 112 -27.84 -9.23 2.71
CA ASP A 112 -29.18 -9.59 3.18
C ASP A 112 -30.13 -8.39 3.23
N ILE A 113 -31.27 -8.51 2.57
CA ILE A 113 -32.30 -7.47 2.53
C ILE A 113 -33.49 -7.88 3.40
N ASN A 114 -33.56 -7.32 4.60
CA ASN A 114 -34.67 -7.51 5.51
C ASN A 114 -35.28 -6.17 5.98
N ARG A 115 -36.41 -6.23 6.72
CA ARG A 115 -37.15 -5.02 7.14
C ARG A 115 -36.38 -4.08 8.06
N SER A 116 -35.33 -4.57 8.71
CA SER A 116 -34.50 -3.81 9.64
C SER A 116 -33.19 -3.37 9.00
N ALA A 117 -32.95 -3.71 7.73
CA ALA A 117 -31.70 -3.41 7.04
C ALA A 117 -31.39 -1.91 7.05
N ASN A 118 -30.14 -1.59 7.36
CA ASN A 118 -29.56 -0.28 7.16
C ASN A 118 -29.06 -0.20 5.70
N SER A 119 -29.50 0.82 4.96
CA SER A 119 -29.15 0.96 3.53
C SER A 119 -27.64 1.13 3.29
N ASP A 120 -26.93 1.79 4.23
CA ASP A 120 -25.48 1.96 4.15
C ASP A 120 -24.82 0.61 4.38
N ALA A 121 -25.24 -0.16 5.39
CA ALA A 121 -24.72 -1.51 5.63
C ALA A 121 -24.97 -2.44 4.43
N VAL A 122 -26.16 -2.39 3.82
CA VAL A 122 -26.47 -3.18 2.63
C VAL A 122 -25.56 -2.84 1.44
N SER A 123 -25.21 -1.56 1.26
CA SER A 123 -24.35 -1.15 0.15
C SER A 123 -22.86 -1.20 0.46
N HIS A 124 -22.48 -1.40 1.73
CA HIS A 124 -21.10 -1.26 2.20
C HIS A 124 -20.13 -2.19 1.48
N GLY A 125 -20.32 -3.51 1.55
CA GLY A 125 -19.43 -4.46 0.88
C GLY A 125 -19.35 -4.29 -0.64
N THR A 126 -20.46 -3.90 -1.28
CA THR A 126 -20.48 -3.59 -2.73
C THR A 126 -19.64 -2.35 -3.06
N LEU A 127 -19.70 -1.30 -2.23
CA LEU A 127 -18.83 -0.14 -2.36
C LEU A 127 -17.37 -0.51 -2.15
N ILE A 128 -17.05 -1.30 -1.12
CA ILE A 128 -15.68 -1.72 -0.80
C ILE A 128 -15.09 -2.52 -1.98
N ALA A 129 -15.81 -3.52 -2.47
CA ALA A 129 -15.43 -4.29 -3.66
C ALA A 129 -15.25 -3.38 -4.89
N GLY A 130 -16.14 -2.40 -5.08
CA GLY A 130 -16.06 -1.43 -6.16
C GLY A 130 -14.82 -0.52 -6.11
N ILE A 131 -14.39 -0.09 -4.93
CA ILE A 131 -13.15 0.70 -4.76
C ILE A 131 -11.93 -0.14 -5.19
N ILE A 132 -11.89 -1.41 -4.80
CA ILE A 132 -10.80 -2.33 -5.16
C ILE A 132 -10.82 -2.60 -6.67
N GLY A 133 -12.00 -2.94 -7.22
CA GLY A 133 -12.09 -3.65 -8.48
C GLY A 133 -13.39 -3.48 -9.26
N ALA A 134 -14.05 -2.32 -9.24
CA ALA A 134 -15.02 -2.03 -10.31
C ALA A 134 -14.33 -2.08 -11.68
N GLU A 135 -14.96 -2.68 -12.69
CA GLU A 135 -14.37 -2.85 -14.01
C GLU A 135 -14.05 -1.49 -14.62
N GLY A 136 -12.78 -1.25 -14.94
CA GLY A 136 -12.32 0.00 -15.52
C GLY A 136 -12.31 -0.06 -17.05
N ASN A 137 -12.48 1.10 -17.69
CA ASN A 137 -12.43 1.28 -19.14
C ASN A 137 -13.51 0.50 -19.92
N ASN A 138 -14.66 0.24 -19.28
CA ASN A 138 -15.79 -0.50 -19.85
C ASN A 138 -16.92 0.43 -20.38
N SER A 139 -16.71 1.75 -20.29
CA SER A 139 -17.63 2.83 -20.70
C SER A 139 -18.91 2.91 -19.85
N ARG A 140 -18.86 2.42 -18.61
CA ARG A 140 -19.94 2.42 -17.63
C ARG A 140 -19.44 3.02 -16.32
N GLY A 141 -20.39 3.48 -15.51
CA GLY A 141 -20.13 3.76 -14.10
C GLY A 141 -18.81 4.45 -13.76
N VAL A 142 -18.08 3.78 -12.86
CA VAL A 142 -16.86 4.21 -12.17
C VAL A 142 -15.71 3.28 -12.55
N SER A 143 -14.52 3.49 -11.99
CA SER A 143 -13.42 2.53 -12.09
C SER A 143 -12.93 2.13 -10.71
N GLY A 144 -12.63 0.86 -10.49
CA GLY A 144 -11.84 0.43 -9.34
C GLY A 144 -10.38 0.84 -9.51
N ILE A 145 -9.60 0.64 -8.46
CA ILE A 145 -8.13 0.76 -8.55
C ILE A 145 -7.56 -0.27 -9.52
N ASN A 146 -8.12 -1.49 -9.50
CA ASN A 146 -7.83 -2.56 -10.45
C ASN A 146 -8.96 -2.61 -11.48
N TRP A 147 -8.64 -2.45 -12.76
CA TRP A 147 -9.63 -2.63 -13.83
C TRP A 147 -9.98 -4.10 -14.01
N ASN A 148 -8.99 -4.98 -13.79
CA ASN A 148 -9.15 -6.43 -13.79
C ASN A 148 -8.61 -6.97 -12.47
N VAL A 149 -9.45 -7.73 -11.76
CA VAL A 149 -9.10 -8.46 -10.53
C VAL A 149 -10.16 -9.53 -10.29
N SER A 150 -9.90 -10.46 -9.38
CA SER A 150 -10.90 -11.39 -8.87
C SER A 150 -11.26 -11.04 -7.42
N ILE A 151 -12.43 -10.42 -7.23
CA ILE A 151 -12.99 -10.14 -5.92
C ILE A 151 -13.63 -11.41 -5.37
N MET A 152 -13.24 -11.87 -4.18
CA MET A 152 -13.88 -12.99 -3.48
C MET A 152 -14.79 -12.45 -2.36
N PRO A 153 -16.11 -12.34 -2.58
CA PRO A 153 -17.08 -11.94 -1.57
C PRO A 153 -17.17 -12.93 -0.41
N LEU A 154 -16.88 -12.48 0.81
CA LEU A 154 -17.12 -13.25 2.02
C LEU A 154 -17.99 -12.43 2.97
N ARG A 155 -19.24 -12.86 3.14
CA ARG A 155 -20.18 -12.13 3.97
C ARG A 155 -20.04 -12.54 5.43
N ILE A 156 -19.59 -11.59 6.24
CA ILE A 156 -19.31 -11.75 7.68
C ILE A 156 -20.08 -10.75 8.54
N LEU A 157 -20.68 -9.73 7.92
CA LEU A 157 -21.55 -8.76 8.58
C LEU A 157 -23.00 -8.95 8.13
N ASN A 158 -23.93 -8.75 9.07
CA ASN A 158 -25.36 -8.76 8.79
C ASN A 158 -25.85 -7.43 8.19
N SER A 159 -27.14 -7.34 7.87
CA SER A 159 -27.79 -6.16 7.28
C SER A 159 -27.79 -4.89 8.15
N LEU A 160 -27.23 -4.94 9.37
CA LEU A 160 -27.02 -3.81 10.27
C LEU A 160 -25.55 -3.40 10.36
N GLY A 161 -24.64 -4.10 9.65
CA GLY A 161 -23.20 -3.89 9.73
C GLY A 161 -22.54 -4.55 10.95
N ALA A 162 -23.20 -5.50 11.61
CA ALA A 162 -22.67 -6.20 12.78
C ALA A 162 -22.28 -7.64 12.44
N GLY A 163 -21.18 -8.11 13.01
CA GLY A 163 -20.68 -9.48 12.86
C GLY A 163 -20.05 -10.02 14.14
N ASP A 164 -19.54 -11.26 14.04
CA ASP A 164 -18.88 -12.00 15.12
C ASP A 164 -17.45 -12.32 14.69
N SER A 165 -16.46 -12.10 15.56
CA SER A 165 -15.05 -12.39 15.32
C SER A 165 -14.79 -13.87 14.96
N VAL A 166 -15.64 -14.79 15.41
CA VAL A 166 -15.58 -16.21 15.05
C VAL A 166 -15.85 -16.43 13.56
N ASP A 167 -16.83 -15.73 13.00
CA ASP A 167 -17.17 -15.84 11.59
C ASP A 167 -16.14 -15.14 10.72
N VAL A 168 -15.57 -14.02 11.20
CA VAL A 168 -14.41 -13.38 10.56
C VAL A 168 -13.22 -14.34 10.51
N ALA A 169 -12.88 -15.01 11.62
CA ALA A 169 -11.77 -15.95 11.66
C ALA A 169 -11.95 -17.10 10.65
N LYS A 170 -13.16 -17.68 10.56
CA LYS A 170 -13.47 -18.71 9.55
C LYS A 170 -13.34 -18.19 8.12
N ALA A 171 -13.81 -16.97 7.86
CA ALA A 171 -13.71 -16.34 6.55
C ALA A 171 -12.25 -16.12 6.13
N ILE A 172 -11.38 -15.75 7.07
CA ILE A 172 -9.94 -15.64 6.79
C ILE A 172 -9.34 -16.99 6.40
N TYR A 173 -9.63 -18.06 7.15
CA TYR A 173 -9.16 -19.41 6.79
C TYR A 173 -9.68 -19.86 5.41
N TYR A 174 -10.95 -19.58 5.11
CA TYR A 174 -11.55 -19.86 3.82
C TYR A 174 -10.85 -19.08 2.69
N ALA A 175 -10.62 -17.77 2.88
CA ALA A 175 -9.97 -16.93 1.89
C ALA A 175 -8.59 -17.47 1.52
N VAL A 176 -7.77 -17.79 2.53
CA VAL A 176 -6.43 -18.36 2.32
C VAL A 176 -6.52 -19.71 1.61
N ALA A 177 -7.42 -20.59 2.04
CA ALA A 177 -7.58 -21.93 1.45
C ALA A 177 -8.05 -21.88 -0.02
N ASN A 178 -8.81 -20.85 -0.39
CA ASN A 178 -9.33 -20.63 -1.75
C ASN A 178 -8.47 -19.66 -2.58
N GLY A 179 -7.23 -19.39 -2.14
CA GLY A 179 -6.22 -18.70 -2.93
C GLY A 179 -6.36 -17.19 -2.96
N ALA A 180 -6.88 -16.55 -1.91
CA ALA A 180 -6.82 -15.11 -1.76
C ALA A 180 -5.36 -14.65 -1.57
N ASP A 181 -4.93 -13.66 -2.36
CA ASP A 181 -3.62 -13.01 -2.20
C ASP A 181 -3.69 -11.80 -1.26
N VAL A 182 -4.86 -11.14 -1.21
CA VAL A 182 -5.13 -9.99 -0.34
C VAL A 182 -6.46 -10.18 0.38
N ILE A 183 -6.49 -9.86 1.67
CA ILE A 183 -7.70 -9.81 2.50
C ILE A 183 -7.96 -8.37 2.92
N ASN A 184 -9.11 -7.83 2.52
CA ASN A 184 -9.58 -6.52 2.98
C ASN A 184 -10.64 -6.66 4.09
N MET A 185 -10.41 -5.99 5.21
CA MET A 185 -11.33 -5.90 6.34
C MET A 185 -11.69 -4.44 6.62
N SER A 186 -12.83 -4.00 6.09
CA SER A 186 -13.33 -2.62 6.23
C SER A 186 -14.20 -2.41 7.49
N PHE A 187 -13.81 -3.05 8.59
CA PHE A 187 -14.47 -2.96 9.89
C PHE A 187 -13.43 -2.91 11.02
N SER A 188 -13.88 -2.58 12.23
CA SER A 188 -13.07 -2.60 13.44
C SER A 188 -13.91 -2.97 14.65
N GLY A 189 -13.32 -3.66 15.63
CA GLY A 189 -13.89 -3.94 16.95
C GLY A 189 -12.92 -3.54 18.06
N ASP A 190 -13.43 -3.42 19.29
CA ASP A 190 -12.68 -3.00 20.49
C ASP A 190 -12.20 -4.17 21.35
N GLU A 191 -12.63 -5.40 21.06
CA GLU A 191 -12.24 -6.59 21.79
C GLU A 191 -11.14 -7.39 21.08
N ASN A 192 -10.09 -7.77 21.83
CA ASN A 192 -9.07 -8.69 21.36
C ASN A 192 -9.59 -10.13 21.41
N ASP A 193 -9.75 -10.76 20.25
CA ASP A 193 -10.07 -12.18 20.12
C ASP A 193 -8.84 -12.97 19.62
N ILE A 194 -8.43 -13.98 20.40
CA ILE A 194 -7.31 -14.86 20.08
C ILE A 194 -7.54 -15.73 18.84
N ASN A 195 -8.79 -16.11 18.55
CA ASN A 195 -9.11 -16.92 17.36
C ASN A 195 -8.95 -16.08 16.09
N LEU A 196 -9.42 -14.82 16.14
CA LEU A 196 -9.23 -13.89 15.05
C LEU A 196 -7.75 -13.51 14.89
N GLN A 197 -7.03 -13.30 16.00
CA GLN A 197 -5.58 -13.10 15.98
C GLN A 197 -4.85 -14.25 15.28
N ASN A 198 -5.16 -15.50 15.64
CA ASN A 198 -4.55 -16.69 15.04
C ASN A 198 -4.90 -16.82 13.54
N ALA A 199 -6.11 -16.44 13.14
CA ALA A 199 -6.51 -16.47 11.74
C ALA A 199 -5.76 -15.42 10.91
N VAL A 200 -5.60 -14.21 11.45
CA VAL A 200 -4.78 -13.15 10.83
C VAL A 200 -3.34 -13.60 10.70
N GLN A 201 -2.75 -14.17 11.76
CA GLN A 201 -1.40 -14.73 11.71
C GLN A 201 -1.29 -15.82 10.64
N TYR A 202 -2.27 -16.73 10.58
CA TYR A 202 -2.30 -17.80 9.59
C TYR A 202 -2.31 -17.24 8.15
N ALA A 203 -3.09 -16.19 7.88
CA ALA A 203 -3.08 -15.55 6.57
C ALA A 203 -1.70 -14.98 6.22
N TYR A 204 -1.11 -14.23 7.14
CA TYR A 204 0.23 -13.65 6.98
C TYR A 204 1.30 -14.73 6.75
N ASP A 205 1.30 -15.80 7.54
CA ASP A 205 2.24 -16.93 7.43
C ASP A 205 2.11 -17.70 6.10
N ASN A 206 0.94 -17.61 5.45
CA ASN A 206 0.69 -18.19 4.12
C ASN A 206 0.91 -17.18 2.98
N GLY A 207 1.51 -16.02 3.26
CA GLY A 207 1.87 -15.03 2.25
C GLY A 207 0.73 -14.11 1.82
N VAL A 208 -0.40 -14.13 2.52
CA VAL A 208 -1.57 -13.30 2.20
C VAL A 208 -1.43 -11.92 2.83
N VAL A 209 -1.62 -10.87 2.05
CA VAL A 209 -1.59 -9.48 2.54
C VAL A 209 -2.89 -9.17 3.28
N VAL A 210 -2.79 -8.78 4.55
CA VAL A 210 -3.97 -8.43 5.36
C VAL A 210 -4.06 -6.91 5.53
N VAL A 211 -5.17 -6.30 5.13
CA VAL A 211 -5.41 -4.85 5.22
C VAL A 211 -6.66 -4.57 6.05
N SER A 212 -6.56 -3.67 7.02
CA SER A 212 -7.69 -3.33 7.91
C SER A 212 -7.90 -1.84 8.06
N ALA A 213 -9.17 -1.44 8.15
CA ALA A 213 -9.57 -0.10 8.56
C ALA A 213 -9.23 0.15 10.04
N LEU A 214 -8.89 1.40 10.38
CA LEU A 214 -8.56 1.82 11.75
C LEU A 214 -9.76 2.20 12.63
N GLY A 215 -10.96 2.23 12.09
CA GLY A 215 -12.16 2.65 12.84
C GLY A 215 -12.37 4.17 12.85
N ASN A 216 -13.56 4.58 13.29
CA ASN A 216 -14.16 5.88 12.98
C ASN A 216 -14.61 6.69 14.22
N ASP A 217 -13.99 6.47 15.37
CA ASP A 217 -14.37 7.09 16.63
C ASP A 217 -13.58 8.37 16.96
N GLY A 218 -12.55 8.69 16.17
CA GLY A 218 -11.65 9.81 16.42
C GLY A 218 -10.77 9.59 17.66
N GLU A 219 -10.52 8.33 18.00
CA GLU A 219 -9.82 7.91 19.21
C GLU A 219 -8.36 7.53 18.95
N ASN A 220 -7.55 7.61 20.00
CA ASN A 220 -6.13 7.25 19.95
C ASN A 220 -5.95 5.75 20.19
N VAL A 221 -5.47 5.02 19.19
CA VAL A 221 -5.37 3.54 19.24
C VAL A 221 -4.22 3.02 20.10
N ASN A 222 -3.23 3.85 20.44
CA ASN A 222 -2.26 3.49 21.47
C ASN A 222 -2.91 3.37 22.87
N LYS A 223 -4.07 3.99 23.08
CA LYS A 223 -4.83 3.93 24.34
C LYS A 223 -6.02 2.99 24.26
N GLN A 224 -6.68 2.96 23.11
CA GLN A 224 -7.84 2.12 22.83
C GLN A 224 -7.59 1.36 21.52
N PRO A 225 -6.81 0.28 21.57
CA PRO A 225 -6.49 -0.49 20.37
C PRO A 225 -7.77 -1.06 19.77
N VAL A 226 -7.78 -1.13 18.44
CA VAL A 226 -8.88 -1.69 17.66
C VAL A 226 -8.39 -2.90 16.87
N TYR A 227 -9.25 -3.89 16.69
CA TYR A 227 -8.93 -5.13 16.01
C TYR A 227 -9.79 -5.29 14.76
N PRO A 228 -9.24 -5.78 13.64
CA PRO A 228 -7.95 -6.47 13.54
C PRO A 228 -6.72 -5.58 13.34
N ALA A 229 -6.87 -4.28 13.03
CA ALA A 229 -5.74 -3.41 12.69
C ALA A 229 -4.59 -3.39 13.71
N CYS A 230 -4.88 -3.49 15.01
CA CYS A 230 -3.88 -3.44 16.07
C CYS A 230 -3.47 -4.81 16.62
N TYR A 231 -3.62 -5.88 15.83
CA TYR A 231 -2.96 -7.15 16.16
C TYR A 231 -1.45 -7.01 15.99
N ASN A 232 -0.75 -6.96 17.12
CA ASN A 232 0.70 -7.06 17.21
C ASN A 232 1.05 -8.15 18.25
N TYR A 233 1.96 -9.05 17.90
CA TYR A 233 2.46 -10.08 18.81
C TYR A 233 3.98 -10.21 18.70
N ASN A 234 4.70 -10.07 19.81
CA ASN A 234 6.16 -10.13 19.87
C ASN A 234 6.87 -9.18 18.87
N ASP A 235 6.36 -7.96 18.70
CA ASP A 235 6.86 -6.95 17.77
C ASP A 235 6.71 -7.32 16.28
N GLU A 236 5.97 -8.39 15.98
CA GLU A 236 5.51 -8.70 14.62
C GLU A 236 4.14 -8.07 14.40
N ASP A 237 4.02 -7.37 13.27
CA ASP A 237 2.80 -6.73 12.83
C ASP A 237 2.40 -7.34 11.48
N TRP A 238 1.24 -8.01 11.49
CA TRP A 238 0.71 -8.79 10.36
C TRP A 238 -0.36 -8.04 9.55
N VAL A 239 -0.94 -6.97 10.10
CA VAL A 239 -2.06 -6.24 9.48
C VAL A 239 -1.65 -4.84 9.04
N ILE A 240 -1.82 -4.50 7.76
CA ILE A 240 -1.62 -3.14 7.30
C ILE A 240 -2.79 -2.28 7.78
N GLY A 241 -2.52 -1.47 8.80
CA GLY A 241 -3.51 -0.56 9.39
C GLY A 241 -3.65 0.73 8.59
N VAL A 242 -4.85 1.03 8.09
CA VAL A 242 -5.13 2.21 7.26
C VAL A 242 -6.01 3.26 7.93
N ALA A 243 -5.47 4.46 8.12
CA ALA A 243 -6.20 5.63 8.61
C ALA A 243 -6.78 6.49 7.47
N ALA A 244 -7.71 7.38 7.80
CA ALA A 244 -8.43 8.21 6.82
C ALA A 244 -7.97 9.67 6.83
N VAL A 245 -7.76 10.21 5.63
CA VAL A 245 -7.52 11.64 5.38
C VAL A 245 -8.55 12.24 4.44
N ASP A 246 -8.74 13.55 4.56
CA ASP A 246 -9.57 14.36 3.68
C ASP A 246 -8.83 14.75 2.39
N LYS A 247 -9.51 15.47 1.50
CA LYS A 247 -8.94 15.98 0.23
C LYS A 247 -7.74 16.92 0.39
N ASN A 248 -7.57 17.51 1.58
CA ASN A 248 -6.49 18.42 1.91
C ASN A 248 -5.33 17.70 2.62
N ASP A 249 -5.33 16.37 2.61
CA ASP A 249 -4.37 15.53 3.34
C ASP A 249 -4.35 15.80 4.84
N THR A 250 -5.48 16.23 5.41
CA THR A 250 -5.63 16.38 6.86
C THR A 250 -6.34 15.15 7.39
N ARG A 251 -5.98 14.70 8.60
CA ARG A 251 -6.69 13.61 9.27
C ARG A 251 -8.20 13.91 9.29
N SER A 252 -8.99 12.97 8.80
CA SER A 252 -10.44 13.02 8.94
C SER A 252 -10.82 12.98 10.41
N LEU A 253 -11.71 13.87 10.86
CA LEU A 253 -11.99 14.02 12.30
C LEU A 253 -12.44 12.72 12.97
N PHE A 254 -13.19 11.88 12.24
CA PHE A 254 -13.63 10.57 12.70
C PHE A 254 -12.51 9.52 12.68
N SER A 255 -11.43 9.70 11.91
CA SER A 255 -10.39 8.68 11.81
C SER A 255 -9.74 8.49 13.17
N ASN A 256 -9.73 7.25 13.64
CA ASN A 256 -8.81 6.84 14.68
C ASN A 256 -7.36 7.07 14.23
N TYR A 257 -6.46 7.25 15.20
CA TYR A 257 -5.08 7.64 14.97
C TYR A 257 -4.15 7.06 16.04
N GLY A 258 -2.88 6.88 15.73
CA GLY A 258 -1.88 6.36 16.66
C GLY A 258 -0.60 5.95 15.96
N SER A 259 0.44 5.64 16.73
CA SER A 259 1.74 5.20 16.19
C SER A 259 1.91 3.69 16.13
N ASP A 260 1.11 2.93 16.89
CA ASP A 260 1.40 1.51 17.17
C ASP A 260 0.89 0.56 16.07
N CYS A 261 -0.19 0.93 15.39
CA CYS A 261 -0.89 0.08 14.41
C CYS A 261 -1.48 0.88 13.25
N VAL A 262 -0.89 2.04 12.95
CA VAL A 262 -1.23 2.83 11.75
C VAL A 262 0.00 2.83 10.84
N ASP A 263 -0.09 2.12 9.72
CA ASP A 263 1.02 2.02 8.77
C ASP A 263 1.05 3.19 7.79
N LEU A 264 -0.11 3.54 7.26
CA LEU A 264 -0.31 4.61 6.30
C LEU A 264 -1.75 5.13 6.33
N SER A 265 -1.98 6.22 5.61
CA SER A 265 -3.29 6.81 5.41
C SER A 265 -3.73 6.70 3.96
N ALA A 266 -5.04 6.74 3.72
CA ALA A 266 -5.61 6.93 2.38
C ALA A 266 -6.85 7.83 2.46
N PRO A 267 -7.34 8.36 1.32
CA PRO A 267 -8.60 9.10 1.29
C PRO A 267 -9.75 8.33 1.96
N GLY A 268 -10.55 9.03 2.78
CA GLY A 268 -11.69 8.42 3.48
C GLY A 268 -12.93 9.30 3.60
N GLU A 269 -12.95 10.47 2.96
CA GLU A 269 -14.08 11.41 2.97
C GLU A 269 -14.65 11.65 1.58
N ASP A 270 -15.98 11.80 1.50
CA ASP A 270 -16.72 12.07 0.25
C ASP A 270 -16.34 11.09 -0.88
N ILE A 271 -16.32 9.81 -0.54
CA ILE A 271 -15.95 8.75 -1.48
C ILE A 271 -17.15 8.38 -2.33
N TYR A 272 -16.94 8.31 -3.64
CA TYR A 272 -17.93 7.95 -4.65
C TYR A 272 -17.62 6.56 -5.23
N GLY A 273 -18.63 5.72 -5.40
CA GLY A 273 -18.45 4.37 -5.90
C GLY A 273 -19.76 3.62 -6.12
N LEU A 274 -19.65 2.29 -6.16
CA LEU A 274 -20.77 1.39 -6.34
C LEU A 274 -21.72 1.43 -5.15
N SER A 275 -22.95 0.99 -5.38
CA SER A 275 -23.99 0.83 -4.38
C SER A 275 -24.81 -0.40 -4.76
N TYR A 276 -25.27 -1.16 -3.76
CA TYR A 276 -26.16 -2.30 -4.01
C TYR A 276 -27.34 -1.89 -4.89
N TYR A 277 -27.62 -2.64 -5.95
CA TYR A 277 -28.61 -2.30 -6.95
C TYR A 277 -29.66 -3.39 -7.13
N ASP A 278 -30.78 -3.23 -6.44
CA ASP A 278 -32.00 -4.01 -6.68
C ASP A 278 -33.23 -3.09 -6.61
N PRO A 279 -33.69 -2.57 -7.78
CA PRO A 279 -34.88 -1.73 -7.84
C PRO A 279 -36.14 -2.43 -7.33
N ALA A 280 -36.24 -3.76 -7.41
CA ALA A 280 -37.38 -4.50 -6.91
C ALA A 280 -37.43 -4.51 -5.38
N LYS A 281 -36.28 -4.38 -4.72
CA LYS A 281 -36.13 -4.23 -3.26
C LYS A 281 -36.02 -2.77 -2.80
N GLY A 282 -36.11 -1.80 -3.71
CA GLY A 282 -36.10 -0.37 -3.40
C GLY A 282 -34.72 0.30 -3.43
N TYR A 283 -33.71 -0.39 -3.95
CA TYR A 283 -32.35 0.11 -4.15
C TYR A 283 -32.18 0.52 -5.61
N ASP A 284 -32.54 1.77 -5.92
CA ASP A 284 -32.69 2.27 -7.30
C ASP A 284 -31.42 2.92 -7.88
N LYS A 285 -30.34 3.00 -7.11
CA LYS A 285 -29.08 3.66 -7.50
C LYS A 285 -27.94 2.65 -7.51
N LYS A 286 -27.30 2.50 -8.68
CA LYS A 286 -26.05 1.72 -8.86
C LYS A 286 -24.82 2.39 -8.26
N TYR A 287 -24.86 3.72 -8.14
CA TYR A 287 -23.71 4.50 -7.72
C TYR A 287 -24.15 5.54 -6.69
N SER A 288 -23.36 5.67 -5.64
CA SER A 288 -23.60 6.60 -4.55
C SER A 288 -22.29 7.28 -4.12
N GLY A 289 -22.41 8.30 -3.29
CA GLY A 289 -21.28 9.10 -2.82
C GLY A 289 -21.51 9.61 -1.42
N GLN A 290 -20.60 10.49 -0.95
CA GLN A 290 -20.62 11.01 0.42
C GLN A 290 -20.38 9.92 1.46
N TRP A 291 -19.63 8.88 1.09
CA TRP A 291 -19.19 7.86 2.02
C TRP A 291 -17.97 8.36 2.78
N ASP A 292 -18.07 8.31 4.10
CA ASP A 292 -17.05 8.75 5.03
C ASP A 292 -16.67 7.58 5.96
N GLY A 293 -15.39 7.25 6.02
CA GLY A 293 -14.88 6.20 6.90
C GLY A 293 -13.50 5.68 6.50
N THR A 294 -12.75 5.18 7.49
CA THR A 294 -11.54 4.36 7.26
C THR A 294 -11.85 3.09 6.47
N SER A 295 -13.11 2.64 6.48
CA SER A 295 -13.65 1.57 5.63
C SER A 295 -13.48 1.83 4.14
N MET A 296 -13.38 3.09 3.70
CA MET A 296 -13.10 3.45 2.30
C MET A 296 -11.60 3.56 2.03
N SER A 297 -10.79 3.83 3.06
CA SER A 297 -9.34 3.95 2.96
C SER A 297 -8.65 2.59 2.85
N ALA A 298 -9.07 1.61 3.65
CA ALA A 298 -8.58 0.23 3.61
C ALA A 298 -8.62 -0.42 2.20
N PRO A 299 -9.75 -0.41 1.46
CA PRO A 299 -9.82 -1.00 0.14
C PRO A 299 -8.94 -0.28 -0.88
N MET A 300 -8.59 0.99 -0.65
CA MET A 300 -7.63 1.66 -1.54
C MET A 300 -6.23 1.05 -1.41
N VAL A 301 -5.82 0.73 -0.18
CA VAL A 301 -4.54 0.09 0.09
C VAL A 301 -4.57 -1.38 -0.32
N ALA A 302 -5.67 -2.11 -0.10
CA ALA A 302 -5.84 -3.47 -0.61
C ALA A 302 -5.79 -3.52 -2.14
N GLY A 303 -6.43 -2.55 -2.81
CA GLY A 303 -6.35 -2.40 -4.26
C GLY A 303 -4.93 -2.10 -4.74
N ALA A 304 -4.16 -1.28 -4.03
CA ALA A 304 -2.76 -1.02 -4.36
C ALA A 304 -1.87 -2.25 -4.16
N ALA A 305 -2.10 -3.05 -3.11
CA ALA A 305 -1.42 -4.33 -2.91
C ALA A 305 -1.72 -5.30 -4.07
N ALA A 306 -2.97 -5.35 -4.54
CA ALA A 306 -3.34 -6.16 -5.69
C ALA A 306 -2.66 -5.70 -7.00
N ILE A 307 -2.54 -4.38 -7.23
CA ILE A 307 -1.76 -3.82 -8.36
C ILE A 307 -0.29 -4.25 -8.28
N LEU A 308 0.31 -4.22 -7.09
CA LEU A 308 1.70 -4.65 -6.89
C LEU A 308 1.86 -6.14 -7.19
N LEU A 309 0.94 -7.00 -6.74
CA LEU A 309 0.97 -8.44 -6.98
C LEU A 309 0.68 -8.81 -8.44
N ALA A 310 -0.10 -8.00 -9.16
CA ALA A 310 -0.34 -8.18 -10.59
C ALA A 310 0.94 -7.97 -11.41
N GLU A 311 1.80 -7.04 -10.99
CA GLU A 311 3.09 -6.79 -11.66
C GLU A 311 4.23 -7.67 -11.12
N TYR A 312 4.28 -7.85 -9.80
CA TYR A 312 5.34 -8.55 -9.06
C TYR A 312 4.74 -9.62 -8.15
N PRO A 313 4.36 -10.79 -8.70
CA PRO A 313 3.58 -11.81 -7.98
C PRO A 313 4.34 -12.49 -6.82
N ASP A 314 5.67 -12.39 -6.79
CA ASP A 314 6.51 -13.02 -5.76
C ASP A 314 6.73 -12.12 -4.52
N LEU A 315 6.12 -10.93 -4.46
CA LEU A 315 6.29 -10.04 -3.32
C LEU A 315 5.64 -10.61 -2.05
N SER A 316 6.42 -10.68 -0.97
CA SER A 316 5.91 -11.08 0.35
C SER A 316 5.03 -9.99 0.99
N PRO A 317 4.18 -10.32 1.98
CA PRO A 317 3.43 -9.34 2.75
C PRO A 317 4.28 -8.22 3.34
N ASP A 318 5.45 -8.54 3.88
CA ASP A 318 6.41 -7.56 4.40
C ASP A 318 6.93 -6.62 3.31
N SER A 319 7.23 -7.17 2.13
CA SER A 319 7.73 -6.38 1.00
C SER A 319 6.66 -5.40 0.54
N ILE A 320 5.42 -5.87 0.38
CA ILE A 320 4.27 -5.04 -0.02
C ILE A 320 4.03 -3.92 1.00
N ARG A 321 3.96 -4.27 2.29
CA ARG A 321 3.81 -3.28 3.36
C ARG A 321 4.91 -2.22 3.32
N ASN A 322 6.17 -2.64 3.20
CA ASN A 322 7.30 -1.73 3.18
C ASN A 322 7.28 -0.83 1.94
N ILE A 323 6.99 -1.38 0.76
CA ILE A 323 6.83 -0.63 -0.49
C ILE A 323 5.75 0.44 -0.32
N LEU A 324 4.57 0.06 0.18
CA LEU A 324 3.46 0.98 0.39
C LEU A 324 3.81 2.10 1.39
N LYS A 325 4.54 1.80 2.47
CA LYS A 325 4.97 2.80 3.46
C LYS A 325 6.06 3.74 2.92
N LEU A 326 6.96 3.24 2.09
CA LEU A 326 8.03 4.04 1.46
C LEU A 326 7.50 4.88 0.28
N SER A 327 6.40 4.45 -0.34
CA SER A 327 5.85 5.11 -1.52
C SER A 327 4.94 6.29 -1.19
N VAL A 328 4.50 6.44 0.06
CA VAL A 328 3.54 7.47 0.45
C VAL A 328 3.95 8.91 0.07
N ASP A 329 2.93 9.75 -0.07
CA ASP A 329 3.05 11.20 -0.10
C ASP A 329 2.88 11.81 1.30
N PRO A 330 3.55 12.94 1.60
CA PRO A 330 3.36 13.64 2.87
C PRO A 330 1.92 14.10 3.07
N ILE A 331 1.45 14.04 4.32
CA ILE A 331 0.15 14.58 4.73
C ILE A 331 0.30 15.86 5.52
N SER A 332 -0.75 16.68 5.54
CA SER A 332 -0.85 17.87 6.38
C SER A 332 -1.21 17.46 7.81
N SER A 333 -0.20 17.25 8.64
CA SER A 333 -0.42 16.92 10.05
C SER A 333 -0.67 18.18 10.89
N SER A 334 -1.76 18.18 11.68
CA SER A 334 -1.84 19.09 12.82
C SER A 334 -0.73 18.74 13.82
N THR A 335 -0.29 19.67 14.66
CA THR A 335 0.76 19.41 15.67
C THR A 335 0.41 18.27 16.64
N GLN A 336 -0.87 17.89 16.74
CA GLN A 336 -1.35 16.81 17.62
C GLN A 336 -1.27 15.42 16.96
N ASP A 337 -1.34 15.33 15.64
CA ASP A 337 -1.46 14.06 14.92
C ASP A 337 -0.13 13.64 14.25
N VAL A 338 0.95 14.40 14.46
CA VAL A 338 2.20 14.12 13.77
C VAL A 338 2.79 12.78 14.23
N GLY A 339 3.10 11.91 13.27
CA GLY A 339 3.56 10.54 13.55
C GLY A 339 2.47 9.59 14.03
N GLN A 340 1.19 9.99 13.98
CA GLN A 340 0.04 9.19 14.43
C GLN A 340 -0.90 8.78 13.29
N MET A 341 -0.49 9.00 12.04
CA MET A 341 -1.30 8.75 10.83
C MET A 341 -0.56 7.87 9.83
N GLY A 342 0.38 7.07 10.33
CA GLY A 342 1.30 6.27 9.53
C GLY A 342 2.32 7.11 8.76
N ALA A 343 2.95 6.48 7.77
CA ALA A 343 4.05 7.06 7.00
C ALA A 343 3.61 8.25 6.13
N GLY A 344 2.35 8.28 5.68
CA GLY A 344 1.80 9.28 4.78
C GLY A 344 0.59 8.77 4.02
N ARG A 345 0.15 9.49 2.99
CA ARG A 345 -0.97 9.09 2.11
C ARG A 345 -0.49 8.12 1.05
N LEU A 346 -1.25 7.05 0.79
CA LEU A 346 -1.06 6.14 -0.33
C LEU A 346 -0.76 6.87 -1.66
N ASN A 347 0.25 6.38 -2.36
CA ASN A 347 0.60 6.74 -3.73
C ASN A 347 0.97 5.46 -4.50
N ILE A 348 0.15 5.07 -5.48
CA ILE A 348 0.24 3.79 -6.17
C ILE A 348 1.32 3.81 -7.24
N ALA A 349 1.44 4.91 -8.01
CA ALA A 349 2.46 5.04 -9.04
C ALA A 349 3.88 4.95 -8.44
N LYS A 350 4.11 5.62 -7.32
CA LYS A 350 5.39 5.53 -6.60
C LYS A 350 5.61 4.14 -6.00
N ALA A 351 4.55 3.42 -5.62
CA ALA A 351 4.67 2.04 -5.13
C ALA A 351 5.18 1.10 -6.23
N LEU A 352 4.59 1.15 -7.43
CA LEU A 352 5.04 0.38 -8.60
C LEU A 352 6.50 0.70 -8.97
N SER A 353 6.86 1.98 -8.96
CA SER A 353 8.23 2.42 -9.23
C SER A 353 9.24 1.89 -8.22
N ILE A 354 8.90 1.90 -6.92
CA ILE A 354 9.76 1.34 -5.87
C ILE A 354 9.87 -0.18 -6.04
N ALA A 355 8.75 -0.87 -6.29
CA ALA A 355 8.71 -2.32 -6.44
C ALA A 355 9.59 -2.84 -7.60
N GLY A 356 9.64 -2.14 -8.73
CA GLY A 356 10.54 -2.50 -9.84
C GLY A 356 12.01 -2.56 -9.43
N ASN A 357 12.44 -1.63 -8.57
CA ASN A 357 13.81 -1.64 -8.04
C ASN A 357 14.10 -2.81 -7.07
N PHE A 358 13.07 -3.37 -6.42
CA PHE A 358 13.21 -4.59 -5.61
C PHE A 358 13.33 -5.84 -6.49
N SER A 359 12.62 -5.89 -7.62
CA SER A 359 12.60 -7.04 -8.54
C SER A 359 13.86 -7.16 -9.41
N GLU A 360 14.45 -6.05 -9.87
CA GLU A 360 15.66 -6.12 -10.72
C GLU A 360 16.90 -6.66 -9.99
N GLN A 361 16.95 -6.55 -8.64
CA GLN A 361 18.08 -7.06 -7.85
C GLN A 361 18.08 -8.58 -7.62
N THR A 362 16.93 -9.26 -7.80
CA THR A 362 16.85 -10.71 -7.65
C THR A 362 17.25 -11.43 -8.95
N GLU A 363 16.96 -10.86 -10.12
CA GLU A 363 17.32 -11.47 -11.43
C GLU A 363 18.82 -11.40 -11.74
N ASP A 364 19.52 -10.32 -11.36
CA ASP A 364 20.97 -10.18 -11.63
C ASP A 364 21.84 -11.19 -10.83
N ASN A 365 21.30 -11.78 -9.75
CA ASN A 365 22.00 -12.79 -8.96
C ASN A 365 21.90 -14.21 -9.54
N ASP A 366 20.95 -14.48 -10.44
CA ASP A 366 20.69 -15.84 -10.95
C ASP A 366 21.38 -16.14 -12.29
N ASN A 367 22.07 -15.16 -12.90
CA ASN A 367 22.64 -15.28 -14.24
C ASN A 367 24.16 -15.54 -14.30
N SER A 368 24.80 -15.96 -13.20
CA SER A 368 26.24 -16.28 -13.19
C SER A 368 26.54 -17.78 -13.10
N SER A 369 26.10 -18.56 -14.08
CA SER A 369 26.61 -19.93 -14.26
C SER A 369 26.84 -20.30 -15.73
N GLN A 370 28.08 -20.11 -16.23
CA GLN A 370 28.66 -20.98 -17.25
C GLN A 370 30.21 -20.90 -17.36
N ASP A 371 30.82 -22.09 -17.38
CA ASP A 371 32.24 -22.46 -17.49
C ASP A 371 33.02 -21.85 -18.68
N SER A 372 34.29 -21.47 -18.46
CA SER A 372 35.46 -22.10 -19.12
C SER A 372 36.81 -21.58 -18.60
N ALA A 373 37.75 -22.51 -18.39
CA ALA A 373 39.12 -22.29 -17.93
C ALA A 373 40.12 -22.08 -19.10
N GLY A 374 41.11 -21.17 -18.92
CA GLY A 374 42.36 -21.21 -19.69
C GLY A 374 43.18 -19.91 -19.87
N SER A 375 44.19 -19.74 -18.98
CA SER A 375 45.47 -19.00 -19.09
C SER A 375 45.56 -17.46 -18.94
N GLU A 376 45.92 -17.07 -17.71
CA GLU A 376 46.93 -16.08 -17.27
C GLU A 376 47.13 -14.76 -18.03
N ALA A 377 46.60 -13.68 -17.43
CA ALA A 377 47.39 -12.49 -17.13
C ALA A 377 47.01 -12.00 -15.73
N GLU A 378 47.98 -12.11 -14.81
CA GLU A 378 47.90 -11.80 -13.39
C GLU A 378 47.69 -10.29 -13.17
N ILE A 379 46.56 -9.90 -12.60
CA ILE A 379 46.40 -8.61 -11.90
C ILE A 379 46.12 -8.96 -10.45
N VAL A 380 47.12 -8.74 -9.61
CA VAL A 380 47.04 -8.87 -8.16
C VAL A 380 46.13 -7.77 -7.62
N VAL A 381 44.99 -8.16 -7.06
CA VAL A 381 44.32 -7.39 -6.02
C VAL A 381 44.30 -8.28 -4.78
N GLU A 382 44.98 -7.82 -3.74
CA GLU A 382 45.06 -8.50 -2.46
C GLU A 382 43.68 -8.56 -1.80
N GLY A 383 43.13 -9.78 -1.75
CA GLY A 383 42.29 -10.39 -0.73
C GLY A 383 41.19 -9.56 -0.07
N VAL A 384 39.94 -9.91 -0.38
CA VAL A 384 38.89 -10.11 0.64
C VAL A 384 37.98 -11.28 0.23
N GLU A 385 38.03 -12.35 1.00
CA GLU A 385 37.06 -13.46 1.12
C GLU A 385 37.28 -13.96 2.58
N VAL A 386 36.33 -14.26 3.46
CA VAL A 386 34.92 -14.70 3.41
C VAL A 386 34.31 -14.40 4.79
N GLY A 387 32.98 -14.24 4.92
CA GLY A 387 32.31 -14.59 6.18
C GLY A 387 30.87 -14.07 6.36
N ASP A 388 29.90 -14.88 5.94
CA ASP A 388 28.55 -15.12 6.50
C ASP A 388 27.76 -13.98 7.19
N PHE A 389 26.61 -13.65 6.59
CA PHE A 389 25.50 -12.84 7.15
C PHE A 389 24.99 -13.29 8.53
N VAL A 390 24.57 -12.36 9.40
CA VAL A 390 23.30 -12.45 10.19
C VAL A 390 22.71 -11.06 10.52
N LYS A 391 21.42 -10.89 10.16
CA LYS A 391 20.34 -9.96 10.57
C LYS A 391 20.55 -9.06 11.81
N ALA A 392 20.21 -7.77 11.72
CA ALA A 392 19.99 -6.87 12.87
C ALA A 392 18.79 -5.90 12.64
N PRO A 393 18.15 -5.40 13.72
CA PRO A 393 16.79 -4.88 13.75
C PRO A 393 16.65 -3.42 13.26
N SER A 394 15.44 -3.06 12.84
CA SER A 394 15.04 -1.73 12.34
C SER A 394 15.05 -0.66 13.43
N PHE A 395 15.61 0.53 13.16
CA PHE A 395 15.45 1.72 14.01
C PHE A 395 14.52 2.76 13.36
N SER A 396 13.60 3.31 14.15
CA SER A 396 12.72 4.43 13.81
C SER A 396 13.27 5.75 14.37
N THR A 397 13.79 6.65 13.53
CA THR A 397 14.26 7.98 13.96
C THR A 397 13.12 9.00 13.92
N VAL A 398 12.85 9.69 15.03
CA VAL A 398 11.78 10.72 15.10
C VAL A 398 12.37 12.11 15.34
N TYR A 399 11.75 13.13 14.74
CA TYR A 399 12.15 14.53 14.89
C TYR A 399 11.11 15.37 15.65
N TYR A 400 11.50 16.47 16.30
CA TYR A 400 10.60 17.48 16.88
C TYR A 400 10.82 18.87 16.29
N ILE A 401 9.75 19.60 15.99
CA ILE A 401 9.70 20.95 15.41
C ILE A 401 9.17 21.95 16.45
N GLY A 402 9.95 22.98 16.79
CA GLY A 402 9.50 24.11 17.63
C GLY A 402 8.93 25.30 16.84
N GLU A 403 8.31 26.29 17.52
CA GLU A 403 7.65 27.48 16.90
C GLU A 403 8.55 28.34 15.96
N GLN A 404 9.88 28.16 16.02
CA GLN A 404 10.85 28.85 15.16
C GLN A 404 11.47 27.95 14.08
N GLY A 405 10.96 26.73 13.86
CA GLY A 405 11.47 25.79 12.86
C GLY A 405 12.78 25.09 13.27
N ARG A 406 12.98 24.83 14.57
CA ARG A 406 14.13 24.08 15.10
C ARG A 406 13.82 22.60 15.21
N TYR A 407 14.81 21.75 14.92
CA TYR A 407 14.67 20.29 14.85
C TYR A 407 15.47 19.60 15.96
N ALA A 408 14.88 18.60 16.63
CA ALA A 408 15.56 17.71 17.58
C ALA A 408 15.37 16.24 17.20
N VAL A 409 16.40 15.40 17.40
CA VAL A 409 16.45 13.97 17.04
C VAL A 409 16.49 13.11 18.31
N ILE A 410 15.83 11.95 18.31
CA ILE A 410 15.85 11.01 19.44
C ILE A 410 16.97 9.97 19.28
N ASP A 411 17.83 9.89 20.30
CA ASP A 411 18.59 8.70 20.74
C ASP A 411 18.25 8.48 22.23
N GLU A 412 18.28 7.23 22.71
CA GLU A 412 17.59 6.69 23.89
C GLU A 412 17.72 7.47 25.21
N GLN A 413 18.58 8.49 25.36
CA GLN A 413 18.67 9.29 26.60
C GLN A 413 19.02 10.79 26.44
N THR A 414 19.07 11.41 25.25
CA THR A 414 19.40 12.86 25.17
C THR A 414 18.87 13.55 23.89
N PHE A 415 18.38 14.79 24.03
CA PHE A 415 17.78 15.58 22.95
C PHE A 415 18.64 16.78 22.57
N PHE A 416 18.75 17.11 21.27
CA PHE A 416 19.61 18.20 20.80
C PHE A 416 18.86 19.19 19.90
N THR A 417 19.09 20.49 20.09
CA THR A 417 18.62 21.56 19.18
C THR A 417 19.79 22.33 18.58
N TRP A 418 19.51 22.96 17.43
CA TRP A 418 20.36 23.93 16.76
C TRP A 418 19.82 25.35 16.93
N LYS A 419 20.69 26.36 16.94
CA LYS A 419 20.28 27.75 16.66
C LYS A 419 20.00 27.90 15.16
N ASP A 420 19.31 28.97 14.80
CA ASP A 420 18.88 29.29 13.42
C ASP A 420 20.04 29.36 12.38
N ASP A 421 21.29 29.26 12.84
CA ASP A 421 22.54 29.26 12.06
C ASP A 421 23.39 27.98 12.20
N PHE A 422 22.86 26.94 12.86
CA PHE A 422 23.50 25.63 13.10
C PHE A 422 24.88 25.68 13.81
N SER A 423 25.21 26.80 14.46
CA SER A 423 26.55 27.03 15.00
C SER A 423 26.84 26.38 16.35
N VAL A 424 25.81 25.94 17.08
CA VAL A 424 25.91 25.39 18.44
C VAL A 424 24.87 24.29 18.65
N ILE A 425 25.34 23.12 19.07
CA ILE A 425 24.52 22.01 19.58
C ILE A 425 24.23 22.28 21.05
N LYS A 426 22.96 22.30 21.44
CA LYS A 426 22.55 22.43 22.83
C LYS A 426 21.65 21.27 23.22
N GLU A 427 21.94 20.65 24.35
CA GLU A 427 21.04 19.69 25.00
C GLU A 427 19.72 20.39 25.35
N VAL A 428 18.61 19.77 24.97
CA VAL A 428 17.25 20.28 25.20
C VAL A 428 16.71 19.62 26.45
N SER A 429 16.23 20.42 27.38
CA SER A 429 15.64 19.91 28.62
C SER A 429 14.25 19.33 28.35
N ASP A 430 13.81 18.37 29.17
CA ASP A 430 12.46 17.79 29.09
C ASP A 430 11.35 18.86 29.14
N GLU A 431 11.60 19.97 29.85
CA GLU A 431 10.68 21.10 29.96
C GLU A 431 10.56 21.88 28.64
N ASP A 432 11.65 21.99 27.86
CA ASP A 432 11.68 22.67 26.55
C ASP A 432 11.09 21.79 25.42
N LEU A 433 11.28 20.46 25.46
CA LEU A 433 10.68 19.51 24.51
C LEU A 433 9.17 19.43 24.63
N SER A 434 8.64 19.59 25.85
CA SER A 434 7.20 19.57 26.10
C SER A 434 6.44 20.69 25.38
N ALA A 435 7.15 21.69 24.85
CA ALA A 435 6.61 22.80 24.07
C ALA A 435 6.70 22.63 22.53
N TRP A 436 7.26 21.52 22.02
CA TRP A 436 7.54 21.28 20.58
C TRP A 436 6.70 20.13 20.00
N SER A 437 6.52 20.08 18.67
CA SER A 437 5.66 19.11 17.96
C SER A 437 6.46 18.05 17.18
N LEU A 438 6.05 16.77 17.23
CA LEU A 438 6.73 15.65 16.54
C LEU A 438 6.73 15.82 15.01
N ALA A 439 7.65 15.19 14.26
CA ALA A 439 7.77 15.15 12.79
C ALA A 439 8.47 13.86 12.34
N GLY A 440 7.92 13.21 11.30
CA GLY A 440 8.17 11.80 10.90
C GLY A 440 9.55 11.45 10.31
N VAL A 441 9.65 10.20 9.81
CA VAL A 441 10.89 9.44 9.46
C VAL A 441 11.07 9.32 7.94
N LEU A 442 12.31 9.35 7.40
CA LEU A 442 12.64 8.98 6.00
C LEU A 442 14.08 8.47 5.88
N LEU A 443 14.36 7.50 4.97
CA LEU A 443 15.44 7.49 3.96
C LEU A 443 15.54 6.15 3.14
N PRO A 444 16.10 6.13 1.90
CA PRO A 444 16.18 4.96 1.00
C PRO A 444 17.59 4.28 0.93
N LYS A 445 17.56 2.94 0.75
CA LYS A 445 18.60 1.90 0.93
C LYS A 445 19.05 1.68 2.39
N PRO A 446 18.91 0.45 2.96
CA PRO A 446 19.28 0.19 4.34
C PRO A 446 20.75 0.56 4.57
N GLY A 447 21.01 1.50 5.48
CA GLY A 447 22.37 1.79 5.98
C GLY A 447 23.24 2.76 5.17
N VAL A 448 22.73 3.48 4.15
CA VAL A 448 23.53 4.49 3.41
C VAL A 448 22.83 5.85 3.32
N VAL A 449 23.54 6.92 3.70
CA VAL A 449 23.07 8.31 3.61
C VAL A 449 23.97 9.11 2.67
N LEU A 450 23.41 9.75 1.64
CA LEU A 450 24.17 10.63 0.74
C LEU A 450 24.21 12.06 1.30
N VAL A 451 25.41 12.63 1.40
CA VAL A 451 25.65 13.92 2.04
C VAL A 451 26.52 14.81 1.15
N LYS A 452 26.12 16.08 0.98
CA LYS A 452 26.97 17.14 0.43
C LYS A 452 27.61 17.89 1.60
N ILE A 453 28.89 18.22 1.46
CA ILE A 453 29.55 19.14 2.39
C ILE A 453 29.64 20.49 1.70
N GLN A 454 28.94 21.52 2.18
CA GLN A 454 28.89 22.84 1.51
C GLN A 454 30.25 23.51 1.25
N SER A 455 31.28 23.17 2.01
CA SER A 455 32.65 23.69 1.80
C SER A 455 33.47 22.87 0.79
N ASP A 456 32.90 21.78 0.26
CA ASP A 456 33.56 20.82 -0.60
C ASP A 456 32.78 20.62 -1.91
N ALA A 457 33.50 20.52 -3.02
CA ALA A 457 32.90 20.27 -4.32
C ALA A 457 32.45 18.81 -4.49
N ALA A 458 32.92 17.88 -3.65
CA ALA A 458 32.57 16.46 -3.72
C ALA A 458 31.26 16.11 -2.99
N VAL A 459 30.72 14.92 -3.26
CA VAL A 459 29.59 14.32 -2.53
C VAL A 459 30.13 13.13 -1.75
N TYR A 460 29.50 12.79 -0.64
CA TYR A 460 29.95 11.74 0.26
C TYR A 460 28.82 10.73 0.53
N ALA A 461 29.18 9.46 0.61
CA ALA A 461 28.30 8.42 1.13
C ALA A 461 28.71 8.13 2.57
N LEU A 462 27.76 8.26 3.49
CA LEU A 462 27.89 7.82 4.86
C LEU A 462 27.36 6.39 4.94
N GLU A 463 28.26 5.45 5.15
CA GLU A 463 28.03 4.01 5.08
C GLU A 463 28.29 3.39 6.46
N GLU A 464 27.60 2.29 6.77
CA GLU A 464 27.87 1.52 7.97
C GLU A 464 29.33 1.04 8.01
N ASN A 465 29.93 1.04 9.20
CA ASN A 465 31.27 0.53 9.41
C ASN A 465 31.21 -0.88 10.02
N PRO A 466 31.55 -1.94 9.26
CA PRO A 466 31.39 -3.32 9.69
C PRO A 466 32.30 -3.70 10.87
N ASP A 467 33.36 -2.92 11.12
CA ASP A 467 34.29 -3.14 12.24
C ASP A 467 33.93 -2.32 13.49
N ASN A 468 33.09 -1.28 13.36
CA ASN A 468 32.67 -0.42 14.46
C ASN A 468 31.38 0.35 14.11
N GLU A 469 30.25 -0.23 14.49
CA GLU A 469 28.89 0.25 14.23
C GLU A 469 28.64 1.73 14.62
N PHE A 470 29.39 2.26 15.60
CA PHE A 470 29.27 3.66 16.05
C PHE A 470 30.19 4.65 15.32
N SER A 471 30.88 4.22 14.26
CA SER A 471 31.85 5.03 13.52
C SER A 471 31.66 4.88 12.02
N PRO A 472 30.56 5.40 11.45
CA PRO A 472 30.25 5.23 10.04
C PRO A 472 31.39 5.71 9.14
N LEU A 473 31.57 5.01 8.02
CA LEU A 473 32.58 5.34 7.03
C LEU A 473 32.04 6.45 6.14
N LEU A 474 32.81 7.52 6.01
CA LEU A 474 32.54 8.58 5.05
C LEU A 474 33.38 8.35 3.81
N ARG A 475 32.74 7.89 2.74
CA ARG A 475 33.40 7.65 1.45
C ARG A 475 33.12 8.80 0.50
N GLN A 476 34.19 9.42 -0.01
CA GLN A 476 34.07 10.44 -1.03
C GLN A 476 33.64 9.81 -2.36
N ILE A 477 32.61 10.36 -2.98
CA ILE A 477 32.15 10.01 -4.32
C ILE A 477 32.94 10.88 -5.31
N PRO A 478 33.80 10.30 -6.16
CA PRO A 478 34.78 11.08 -6.92
C PRO A 478 34.19 11.92 -8.06
N ASN A 479 33.06 11.50 -8.64
CA ASN A 479 32.35 12.23 -9.70
C ASN A 479 30.91 11.74 -9.89
N GLU A 480 30.13 12.49 -10.67
CA GLU A 480 28.71 12.20 -10.94
C GLU A 480 28.48 10.89 -11.71
N GLU A 481 29.40 10.47 -12.59
CA GLU A 481 29.28 9.19 -13.30
C GLU A 481 29.32 8.00 -12.32
N ILE A 482 30.17 8.07 -11.29
CA ILE A 482 30.25 7.06 -10.22
C ILE A 482 29.02 7.13 -9.31
N ALA A 483 28.51 8.33 -9.03
CA ALA A 483 27.29 8.50 -8.23
C ALA A 483 26.07 7.87 -8.93
N LYS A 484 25.94 8.12 -10.24
CA LYS A 484 24.89 7.52 -11.08
C LYS A 484 25.00 6.00 -11.17
N ALA A 485 26.22 5.49 -11.30
CA ALA A 485 26.47 4.04 -11.36
C ALA A 485 26.17 3.32 -10.03
N LEU A 486 26.32 3.99 -8.88
CA LEU A 486 26.12 3.39 -7.54
C LEU A 486 24.72 3.60 -6.96
N TYR A 487 24.09 4.73 -7.27
CA TYR A 487 22.88 5.21 -6.59
C TYR A 487 21.76 5.62 -7.56
N GLY A 488 21.90 5.33 -8.86
CA GLY A 488 20.89 5.61 -9.89
C GLY A 488 21.01 6.99 -10.51
N GLU A 489 20.37 7.20 -11.67
CA GLU A 489 20.43 8.45 -12.44
C GLU A 489 19.89 9.67 -11.67
N ASN A 490 19.02 9.45 -10.69
CA ASN A 490 18.38 10.45 -9.81
C ASN A 490 19.05 10.58 -8.42
N TRP A 491 20.26 10.04 -8.22
CA TRP A 491 20.98 10.09 -6.94
C TRP A 491 21.03 11.48 -6.28
N ALA A 492 21.06 12.55 -7.09
CA ALA A 492 21.14 13.93 -6.65
C ALA A 492 19.90 14.39 -5.85
N ASP A 493 18.74 13.80 -6.12
CA ASP A 493 17.48 14.13 -5.44
C ASP A 493 17.44 13.58 -3.99
N TYR A 494 18.39 12.71 -3.65
CA TYR A 494 18.54 12.07 -2.34
C TYR A 494 19.76 12.58 -1.56
N VAL A 495 20.49 13.56 -2.10
CA VAL A 495 21.64 14.16 -1.43
C VAL A 495 21.15 15.14 -0.39
N ILE A 496 21.52 14.90 0.87
CA ILE A 496 21.28 15.83 1.97
C ILE A 496 22.39 16.89 1.92
N ASP A 497 22.00 18.16 1.76
CA ASP A 497 22.91 19.29 1.50
C ASP A 497 23.59 19.88 2.75
#